data_AF-A0AAV3YYJ7-F1
#
_entry.id   AF-A0AAV3YYJ7-F1
#
_cell.length_a   1.000
_cell.length_b   1.000
_cell.length_c   1.000
_cell.angle_alpha   90.00
_cell.angle_beta   90.00
_cell.angle_gamma   90.00
#
_symmetry.space_group_name_H-M   'P 1'
#
loop_
_entity.id
_entity.type
_entity.pdbx_description
1 polymer ?
#
loop_
_entity_poly.entity_id
_entity_poly.type
_entity_poly.pdbx_seq_one_letter_code
_entity_poly.pdbx_strand_id
1 'polypeptide(L)'
;MSIESDHPATGTESGINIKRLVMCYIDKCKKEARIQIEGEEIERVNSFEYLGARIEANGKTTPEIRRRLAMATAKLRKMEKIWKGQDVHTKVRILKSIIFPTATYGCEAWTINKTDSKRITAFE
;
A
#
# COMPACT_ATOMS: atom_id res chain seq x y z
N MET A 1 1.76 54.89 -22.43
CA MET A 1 1.20 54.18 -23.60
C MET A 1 2.23 53.11 -23.92
N SER A 2 2.14 51.87 -23.46
CA SER A 2 0.99 50.99 -23.18
C SER A 2 1.29 50.22 -21.88
N ILE A 3 0.50 50.32 -20.80
CA ILE A 3 -0.65 49.47 -20.46
C ILE A 3 -0.77 48.17 -21.26
N GLU A 4 -0.30 47.08 -20.66
CA GLU A 4 -0.98 45.79 -20.73
C GLU A 4 -1.14 45.28 -19.29
N SER A 5 -2.40 45.17 -18.89
CA SER A 5 -2.89 44.82 -17.57
C SER A 5 -3.31 43.35 -17.54
N ASP A 6 -3.04 42.74 -16.39
CA ASP A 6 -3.89 41.78 -15.68
C ASP A 6 -4.09 40.34 -16.20
N HIS A 7 -3.55 39.43 -15.39
CA HIS A 7 -4.27 38.49 -14.49
C HIS A 7 -3.80 37.03 -14.63
N PRO A 8 -4.01 36.17 -13.62
CA PRO A 8 -2.92 35.57 -12.87
C PRO A 8 -2.85 34.08 -13.20
N ALA A 9 -1.65 33.52 -13.27
CA ALA A 9 -1.53 32.09 -13.09
C ALA A 9 -1.77 31.79 -11.60
N THR A 10 -3.03 31.80 -11.14
CA THR A 10 -3.44 31.02 -9.98
C THR A 10 -3.47 29.56 -10.41
N GLY A 11 -2.29 29.04 -10.78
CA GLY A 11 -2.02 27.64 -10.62
C GLY A 11 -1.96 27.43 -9.13
N THR A 12 -2.96 26.76 -8.57
CA THR A 12 -2.84 26.15 -7.25
C THR A 12 -1.60 25.28 -7.26
N GLU A 13 -0.46 25.85 -6.87
CA GLU A 13 0.70 25.12 -6.40
C GLU A 13 0.20 24.34 -5.19
N SER A 14 -0.28 23.13 -5.45
CA SER A 14 -0.39 22.10 -4.43
C SER A 14 1.05 21.77 -4.06
N GLY A 15 1.69 22.67 -3.33
CA GLY A 15 3.05 22.55 -2.87
C GLY A 15 3.14 21.25 -2.08
N ILE A 16 3.95 20.33 -2.58
CA ILE A 16 4.19 19.06 -1.90
C ILE A 16 4.83 19.41 -0.56
N ASN A 17 4.17 19.07 0.55
CA ASN A 17 4.70 19.36 1.88
C ASN A 17 5.93 18.46 2.14
N ILE A 18 7.14 19.02 1.96
CA ILE A 18 8.41 18.27 2.02
C ILE A 18 8.62 17.63 3.40
N LYS A 19 8.14 18.26 4.48
CA LYS A 19 8.21 17.72 5.85
C LYS A 19 7.41 16.43 6.07
N ARG A 20 6.42 16.13 5.21
CA ARG A 20 5.66 14.87 5.24
C ARG A 20 6.18 13.84 4.26
N LEU A 21 7.18 14.19 3.45
CA LEU A 21 7.77 13.28 2.48
C LEU A 21 8.83 12.44 3.16
N VAL A 22 8.73 11.12 3.00
CA VAL A 22 9.75 10.17 3.45
C VAL A 22 10.21 9.34 2.26
N MET A 23 11.52 9.10 2.18
CA MET A 23 12.10 8.34 1.09
C MET A 23 12.38 6.90 1.52
N CYS A 24 11.89 5.97 0.71
CA CYS A 24 12.16 4.54 0.85
C CYS A 24 12.49 3.99 -0.54
N TYR A 25 13.77 3.95 -0.89
CA TYR A 25 14.23 3.47 -2.19
C TYR A 25 14.78 2.04 -2.09
N ILE A 26 14.45 1.23 -3.09
CA ILE A 26 14.85 -0.19 -3.19
C ILE A 26 16.17 -0.23 -3.94
N ASP A 27 17.28 -0.23 -3.22
CA ASP A 27 18.62 -0.27 -3.84
C ASP A 27 19.27 -1.64 -3.71
N LYS A 28 19.60 -2.25 -4.86
CA LYS A 28 20.40 -3.47 -4.91
C LYS A 28 21.89 -3.21 -4.66
N CYS A 29 22.33 -1.96 -4.74
CA CYS A 29 23.72 -1.55 -4.79
C CYS A 29 24.13 -0.57 -3.67
N LYS A 30 23.48 -0.52 -2.50
CA LYS A 30 23.92 0.24 -1.29
C LYS A 30 24.55 1.64 -1.56
N LYS A 31 24.17 2.35 -2.62
CA LYS A 31 24.65 3.71 -2.87
C LYS A 31 23.76 4.63 -2.08
N GLU A 32 24.36 5.37 -1.17
CA GLU A 32 23.68 6.42 -0.40
C GLU A 32 23.33 7.57 -1.35
N ALA A 33 22.17 7.49 -1.99
CA ALA A 33 21.62 8.59 -2.77
C ALA A 33 21.03 9.61 -1.79
N ARG A 34 21.59 10.81 -1.74
CA ARG A 34 21.04 11.96 -1.01
C ARG A 34 20.16 12.74 -1.97
N ILE A 35 18.88 12.87 -1.65
CA ILE A 35 17.88 13.56 -2.47
C ILE A 35 17.44 14.80 -1.69
N GLN A 36 17.54 15.95 -2.35
CA GLN A 36 17.12 17.24 -1.82
C GLN A 36 15.96 17.76 -2.67
N ILE A 37 14.90 18.24 -2.02
CA ILE A 37 13.82 18.99 -2.67
C ILE A 37 13.83 20.38 -2.05
N GLU A 38 13.92 21.42 -2.89
CA GLU A 38 13.95 22.83 -2.44
C GLU A 38 15.04 23.15 -1.39
N GLY A 39 16.14 22.38 -1.37
CA GLY A 39 17.24 22.54 -0.42
C GLY A 39 17.03 21.84 0.94
N GLU A 40 15.86 21.22 1.17
CA GLU A 40 15.62 20.35 2.32
C GLU A 40 15.95 18.88 1.98
N GLU A 41 16.70 18.21 2.86
CA GLU A 41 17.02 16.79 2.73
C GLU A 41 15.83 15.94 3.25
N ILE A 42 15.40 14.98 2.44
CA ILE A 42 14.27 14.11 2.79
C ILE A 42 14.74 13.03 3.77
N GLU A 43 13.96 12.80 4.83
CA GLU A 43 14.23 11.72 5.78
C GLU A 43 14.15 10.34 5.11
N ARG A 44 15.18 9.52 5.35
CA ARG A 44 15.21 8.13 4.91
C ARG A 44 14.60 7.22 5.96
N VAL A 45 13.59 6.45 5.56
CA VAL A 45 12.92 5.48 6.45
C VAL A 45 13.14 4.04 5.97
N ASN A 46 13.23 3.11 6.91
CA ASN A 46 13.39 1.67 6.62
C ASN A 46 12.08 1.00 6.18
N SER A 47 10.94 1.57 6.55
CA SER A 47 9.63 1.16 6.08
C SER A 47 8.69 2.34 6.09
N PHE A 48 7.80 2.42 5.13
CA PHE A 48 6.77 3.45 5.04
C PHE A 48 5.41 2.83 4.74
N GLU A 49 4.34 3.54 5.11
CA GLU A 49 2.98 3.17 4.76
C GLU A 49 2.56 3.96 3.52
N TYR A 50 2.21 3.24 2.46
CA TYR A 50 1.71 3.80 1.21
C TYR A 50 0.34 3.22 0.93
N LEU A 51 -0.68 4.08 0.83
CA LEU A 51 -2.07 3.69 0.61
C LEU A 51 -2.57 2.61 1.60
N GLY A 52 -2.02 2.59 2.83
CA GLY A 52 -2.33 1.60 3.86
C GLY A 52 -1.63 0.24 3.70
N ALA A 53 -0.71 0.10 2.74
CA ALA A 53 0.21 -1.02 2.62
C ALA A 53 1.59 -0.65 3.15
N ARG A 54 2.19 -1.53 3.96
CA ARG A 54 3.55 -1.33 4.46
C ARG A 54 4.58 -1.81 3.43
N ILE A 55 5.47 -0.92 3.02
CA ILE A 55 6.56 -1.21 2.10
C ILE A 55 7.88 -1.08 2.88
N GLU A 56 8.78 -2.05 2.71
CA GLU A 56 10.12 -2.04 3.31
C GLU A 56 11.18 -1.54 2.33
N ALA A 57 12.25 -0.95 2.85
CA ALA A 57 13.38 -0.44 2.06
C ALA A 57 14.14 -1.53 1.28
N ASN A 58 13.97 -2.80 1.66
CA ASN A 58 14.49 -3.94 0.90
C ASN A 58 13.62 -4.30 -0.32
N GLY A 59 12.52 -3.56 -0.55
CA GLY A 59 11.56 -3.77 -1.63
C GLY A 59 10.65 -4.98 -1.46
N LYS A 60 10.71 -5.66 -0.31
CA LYS A 60 9.87 -6.83 -0.03
C LYS A 60 8.60 -6.37 0.65
N THR A 61 7.47 -6.87 0.16
CA THR A 61 6.17 -6.69 0.78
C THR A 61 5.66 -7.98 1.41
N THR A 62 6.51 -9.01 1.53
CA THR A 62 6.19 -10.29 2.19
C THR A 62 5.58 -10.12 3.58
N PRO A 63 6.08 -9.23 4.46
CA PRO A 63 5.48 -9.04 5.77
C PRO A 63 4.06 -8.46 5.70
N GLU A 64 3.81 -7.54 4.76
CA GLU A 64 2.48 -6.97 4.54
C GLU A 64 1.50 -8.01 3.97
N ILE A 65 1.93 -8.80 2.99
CA ILE A 65 1.12 -9.91 2.43
C ILE A 65 0.72 -10.88 3.56
N ARG A 66 1.69 -11.27 4.39
CA ARG A 66 1.42 -12.15 5.56
C ARG A 66 0.45 -11.52 6.54
N ARG A 67 0.59 -10.23 6.83
CA ARG A 67 -0.30 -9.49 7.73
C ARG A 67 -1.74 -9.51 7.20
N ARG A 68 -1.93 -9.24 5.91
CA ARG A 68 -3.25 -9.19 5.25
C ARG A 68 -3.91 -10.57 5.20
N LEU A 69 -3.15 -11.61 4.86
CA LEU A 69 -3.63 -13.00 4.92
C LEU A 69 -4.03 -13.42 6.34
N ALA A 70 -3.25 -13.02 7.35
CA ALA A 70 -3.58 -13.30 8.75
C ALA A 70 -4.86 -12.58 9.19
N MET A 71 -5.03 -11.31 8.80
CA MET A 71 -6.26 -10.55 9.07
C MET A 71 -7.49 -11.19 8.40
N ALA A 72 -7.37 -11.60 7.14
CA ALA A 72 -8.46 -12.25 6.42
C ALA A 72 -8.82 -13.60 7.05
N THR A 73 -7.81 -14.40 7.44
CA THR A 73 -8.01 -15.66 8.17
C THR A 73 -8.68 -15.46 9.52
N ALA A 74 -8.26 -14.44 10.29
CA ALA A 74 -8.88 -14.11 11.57
C ALA A 74 -10.35 -13.68 11.39
N LYS A 75 -10.66 -12.92 10.33
CA LYS A 75 -12.02 -12.51 10.01
C LYS A 75 -12.90 -13.69 9.60
N LEU A 76 -12.36 -14.60 8.80
CA LEU A 76 -13.01 -15.86 8.41
C LEU A 76 -13.38 -16.70 9.65
N ARG A 77 -12.43 -16.86 10.59
CA ARG A 77 -12.64 -17.56 11.86
C ARG A 77 -13.68 -16.87 12.75
N LYS A 78 -13.67 -15.55 12.83
CA LYS A 78 -14.68 -14.79 13.61
C LYS A 78 -16.10 -15.02 13.09
N MET A 79 -16.25 -15.35 11.81
CA MET A 79 -17.53 -15.65 11.16
C MET A 79 -17.97 -17.11 11.30
N GLU A 80 -17.25 -17.97 12.06
CA GLU A 80 -17.59 -19.39 12.26
C GLU A 80 -19.06 -19.65 12.58
N LYS A 81 -19.62 -18.86 13.48
CA LYS A 81 -21.02 -18.98 13.88
C LYS A 81 -22.00 -18.65 12.75
N ILE A 82 -21.62 -17.72 11.86
CA ILE A 82 -22.41 -17.35 10.68
C ILE A 82 -22.38 -18.50 9.66
N TRP A 83 -21.23 -19.16 9.47
CA TRP A 83 -21.09 -20.25 8.49
C TRP A 83 -21.99 -21.47 8.78
N LYS A 84 -22.33 -21.74 10.04
CA LYS A 84 -23.02 -22.97 10.46
C LYS A 84 -24.44 -23.13 9.89
N GLY A 85 -25.10 -22.05 9.50
CA GLY A 85 -26.48 -22.08 8.95
C GLY A 85 -26.60 -21.66 7.50
N GLN A 86 -25.49 -21.35 6.81
CA GLN A 86 -25.53 -20.76 5.47
C GLN A 86 -25.32 -21.81 4.39
N ASP A 87 -26.06 -21.66 3.30
CA ASP A 87 -25.91 -22.45 2.08
C ASP A 87 -24.60 -22.10 1.36
N VAL A 88 -24.16 -22.97 0.46
CA VAL A 88 -22.87 -22.80 -0.24
C VAL A 88 -22.82 -21.49 -1.03
N HIS A 89 -23.94 -21.04 -1.63
CA HIS A 89 -23.94 -19.80 -2.41
C HIS A 89 -23.73 -18.57 -1.54
N THR A 90 -24.37 -18.51 -0.38
CA THR A 90 -24.15 -17.39 0.56
C THR A 90 -22.73 -17.41 1.11
N LYS A 91 -22.17 -18.60 1.39
CA LYS A 91 -20.78 -18.71 1.84
C LYS A 91 -19.80 -18.15 0.82
N VAL A 92 -19.95 -18.53 -0.45
CA VAL A 92 -19.12 -18.02 -1.55
C VAL A 92 -19.27 -16.50 -1.69
N ARG A 93 -20.49 -15.97 -1.55
CA ARG A 93 -20.74 -14.52 -1.60
C ARG A 93 -20.01 -13.78 -0.48
N ILE A 94 -20.03 -14.31 0.75
CA ILE A 94 -19.32 -13.70 1.89
C ILE A 94 -17.81 -13.73 1.67
N LEU A 95 -17.26 -14.85 1.20
CA LEU A 95 -15.83 -14.97 0.89
C LEU A 95 -15.39 -13.90 -0.14
N LYS A 96 -16.13 -13.78 -1.25
CA LYS A 96 -15.83 -12.81 -2.33
C LYS A 96 -16.02 -11.35 -1.93
N SER A 97 -16.99 -11.05 -1.07
CA SER A 97 -17.31 -9.66 -0.70
C SER A 97 -16.52 -9.14 0.51
N ILE A 98 -16.04 -10.02 1.38
CA ILE A 98 -15.41 -9.61 2.64
C ILE A 98 -14.00 -10.18 2.78
N ILE A 99 -13.83 -11.48 2.60
CA ILE A 99 -12.58 -12.16 2.95
C ILE A 99 -11.50 -11.87 1.90
N PHE A 100 -11.80 -12.04 0.62
CA PHE A 100 -10.85 -11.74 -0.45
C PHE A 100 -10.44 -10.26 -0.49
N PRO A 101 -11.36 -9.28 -0.42
CA PRO A 101 -10.96 -7.88 -0.35
C PRO A 101 -10.13 -7.54 0.89
N THR A 102 -10.35 -8.21 2.03
CA THR A 102 -9.51 -8.02 3.22
C THR A 102 -8.08 -8.53 2.97
N ALA A 103 -7.95 -9.65 2.25
CA ALA A 103 -6.65 -10.21 1.91
C ALA A 103 -5.93 -9.41 0.83
N THR A 104 -6.62 -8.92 -0.20
CA THR A 104 -6.02 -8.26 -1.37
C THR A 104 -5.88 -6.74 -1.25
N TYR A 105 -6.36 -6.13 -0.17
CA TYR A 105 -6.24 -4.68 -0.01
C TYR A 105 -4.77 -4.23 0.02
N GLY A 106 -4.44 -3.22 -0.80
CA GLY A 106 -3.09 -2.69 -0.92
C GLY A 106 -2.19 -3.53 -1.84
N CYS A 107 -2.75 -4.45 -2.63
CA CYS A 107 -1.98 -5.30 -3.53
C CYS A 107 -1.31 -4.53 -4.67
N GLU A 108 -1.81 -3.34 -5.01
CA GLU A 108 -1.20 -2.40 -5.95
C GLU A 108 0.21 -1.97 -5.53
N ALA A 109 0.50 -2.02 -4.24
CA ALA A 109 1.79 -1.67 -3.66
C ALA A 109 2.70 -2.89 -3.41
N TRP A 110 2.25 -4.10 -3.74
CA TRP A 110 2.99 -5.33 -3.42
C TRP A 110 4.03 -5.70 -4.48
N THR A 111 5.24 -5.96 -4.03
CA THR A 111 6.25 -6.64 -4.83
C THR A 111 6.15 -8.15 -4.59
N ILE A 112 5.40 -8.85 -5.44
CA ILE A 112 5.14 -10.29 -5.31
C ILE A 112 6.34 -11.10 -5.82
N ASN A 113 6.88 -11.97 -4.96
CA ASN A 113 7.86 -12.98 -5.36
C ASN A 113 7.19 -14.37 -5.53
N LYS A 114 7.92 -15.35 -6.06
CA LYS A 114 7.41 -16.72 -6.27
C LYS A 114 6.85 -17.36 -5.00
N THR A 115 7.45 -17.10 -3.84
CA THR A 115 6.99 -17.67 -2.56
C THR A 115 5.71 -17.00 -2.08
N ASP A 116 5.58 -15.69 -2.30
CA ASP A 116 4.38 -14.93 -1.94
C ASP A 116 3.20 -15.25 -2.85
N SER A 117 3.44 -15.42 -4.15
CA SER A 117 2.44 -15.91 -5.09
C SER A 117 1.88 -17.27 -4.63
N LYS A 118 2.75 -18.22 -4.24
CA LYS A 118 2.31 -19.52 -3.69
C LYS A 118 1.45 -19.37 -2.42
N ARG A 119 1.73 -18.38 -1.56
CA ARG A 119 0.94 -18.12 -0.35
C ARG A 119 -0.44 -17.58 -0.68
N ILE A 120 -0.51 -16.66 -1.64
CA ILE A 120 -1.76 -16.06 -2.09
C ILE A 120 -2.62 -17.13 -2.78
N THR A 121 -2.05 -17.95 -3.67
CA THR A 121 -2.75 -19.05 -4.33
C THR A 121 -3.23 -20.13 -3.35
N ALA A 122 -2.50 -20.37 -2.25
CA ALA A 122 -2.96 -21.30 -1.21
C ALA A 122 -4.10 -20.72 -0.35
N PHE A 123 -4.34 -19.41 -0.42
CA PHE A 123 -5.40 -18.74 0.32
C PHE A 123 -6.69 -18.59 -0.50
N GLU A 124 -6.58 -18.41 -1.81
CA GLU A 124 -7.71 -18.51 -2.75
C GLU A 124 -8.28 -19.94 -2.82
#